data_AF-A0A3B9HX06-F1
#
_entry.id   AF-A0A3B9HX06-F1
#
_cell.length_a   1.000
_cell.length_b   1.000
_cell.length_c   1.000
_cell.angle_alpha   90.00
_cell.angle_beta   90.00
_cell.angle_gamma   90.00
#
_symmetry.space_group_name_H-M   'P 1'
#
loop_
_entity.id
_entity.type
_entity.pdbx_description
1 polymer ?
#
loop_
_entity_poly.entity_id
_entity_poly.type
_entity_poly.pdbx_seq_one_letter_code
_entity_poly.pdbx_strand_id
1 'polypeptide(L)'
;MLSTVLITKNEEHNIKDCVDHLIDWVDEIVVFDSHSTDRTVEILNEYDSAKIKVHTVDWQGFAKTKNLAIDAAKGDWILSVDADEIVTPELKN
;
A
#
# COMPACT_ATOMS: atom_id res chain seq x y z
N MET A 1 -9.37 13.13 -5.60
CA MET A 1 -8.98 12.23 -4.49
C MET A 1 -7.70 11.51 -4.87
N LEU A 2 -6.73 11.40 -3.95
CA LEU A 2 -5.45 10.72 -4.16
C LEU A 2 -5.45 9.36 -3.46
N SER A 3 -5.29 8.28 -4.24
CA SER A 3 -5.11 6.92 -3.72
C SER A 3 -3.65 6.48 -3.89
N THR A 4 -3.09 5.85 -2.87
CA THR A 4 -1.82 5.12 -3.00
C THR A 4 -2.09 3.64 -3.20
N VAL A 5 -1.38 3.01 -4.14
CA VAL A 5 -1.41 1.56 -4.36
C VAL A 5 -0.07 0.95 -3.98
N LEU A 6 -0.11 -0.13 -3.20
CA LEU A 6 1.04 -0.91 -2.77
C LEU A 6 0.84 -2.36 -3.22
N ILE A 7 1.90 -2.99 -3.72
CA ILE A 7 2.01 -4.45 -3.79
C ILE A 7 3.07 -4.87 -2.79
N THR A 8 2.85 -5.96 -2.06
CA THR A 8 3.78 -6.36 -1.00
C THR A 8 3.85 -7.87 -0.83
N LYS A 9 5.00 -8.33 -0.30
CA LYS A 9 5.21 -9.69 0.19
C LYS A 9 6.38 -9.70 1.18
N ASN A 10 6.11 -10.07 2.42
CA ASN A 10 7.10 -10.18 3.49
C ASN A 10 7.94 -8.91 3.72
N GLU A 11 7.26 -7.80 4.00
CA GLU A 11 7.84 -6.47 4.23
C GLU A 11 7.66 -5.98 5.68
N GLU A 12 7.68 -6.87 6.68
CA GLU A 12 7.47 -6.49 8.08
C GLU A 12 8.48 -5.44 8.60
N HIS A 13 9.64 -5.32 7.96
CA HIS A 13 10.68 -4.35 8.30
C HIS A 13 10.43 -2.94 7.72
N ASN A 14 9.68 -2.82 6.63
CA ASN A 14 9.53 -1.57 5.89
C ASN A 14 8.10 -1.05 5.85
N ILE A 15 7.10 -1.94 5.86
CA ILE A 15 5.69 -1.58 5.60
C ILE A 15 5.16 -0.52 6.57
N LYS A 16 5.60 -0.57 7.83
CA LYS A 16 5.21 0.40 8.84
C LYS A 16 5.67 1.81 8.47
N ASP A 17 6.96 1.96 8.19
CA ASP A 17 7.54 3.27 7.86
C ASP A 17 6.99 3.81 6.54
N CYS A 18 6.79 2.93 5.55
CA CYS A 18 6.13 3.28 4.29
C CYS A 18 4.74 3.88 4.52
N VAL A 19 3.88 3.19 5.27
CA VAL A 19 2.50 3.62 5.53
C VAL A 19 2.43 4.85 6.44
N ASP A 20 3.28 4.95 7.46
CA ASP A 20 3.37 6.13 8.33
C ASP A 20 3.64 7.42 7.54
N HIS A 21 4.44 7.34 6.47
CA HIS A 21 4.72 8.48 5.60
C HIS A 21 3.59 8.79 4.61
N LEU A 22 2.58 7.93 4.48
CA LEU A 22 1.48 8.09 3.52
C LEU A 22 0.15 8.46 4.18
N ILE A 23 -0.16 7.89 5.35
CA ILE A 23 -1.51 7.81 5.92
C ILE A 23 -2.20 9.17 6.16
N ASP A 24 -1.42 10.20 6.48
CA ASP A 24 -1.90 11.56 6.72
C ASP A 24 -1.97 12.42 5.46
N TRP A 25 -1.34 11.98 4.36
CA TRP A 25 -1.28 12.73 3.11
C TRP A 25 -2.32 12.26 2.08
N VAL A 26 -2.59 10.96 2.03
CA VAL A 26 -3.50 10.38 1.02
C VAL A 26 -4.88 10.08 1.57
N ASP A 27 -5.86 10.00 0.67
CA ASP A 27 -7.26 9.75 1.01
C ASP A 27 -7.54 8.24 1.19
N GLU A 28 -6.79 7.39 0.48
CA GLU A 28 -6.96 5.93 0.43
C GLU A 28 -5.62 5.23 0.21
N ILE A 29 -5.41 4.09 0.89
CA ILE A 29 -4.27 3.20 0.66
C ILE A 29 -4.81 1.81 0.31
N VAL A 30 -4.51 1.33 -0.89
CA VAL A 30 -4.89 0.01 -1.37
C VAL A 30 -3.65 -0.87 -1.40
N VAL A 31 -3.67 -1.94 -0.61
CA VAL A 31 -2.55 -2.88 -0.48
C VAL A 31 -2.94 -4.22 -1.07
N PHE A 32 -2.11 -4.74 -1.97
CA PHE A 32 -2.22 -6.09 -2.51
C PHE A 32 -1.07 -6.95 -1.97
N ASP A 33 -1.39 -7.73 -0.95
CA ASP A 33 -0.49 -8.68 -0.30
C ASP A 33 -0.42 -10.01 -1.05
N SER A 34 0.78 -10.47 -1.39
CA SER A 34 1.02 -11.73 -2.10
C SER A 34 1.28 -12.91 -1.17
N HIS A 35 0.36 -13.11 -0.21
CA HIS A 35 0.44 -14.11 0.85
C HIS A 35 1.70 -13.95 1.71
N SER A 36 1.83 -12.79 2.36
CA SER A 36 2.87 -12.62 3.37
C SER A 36 2.71 -13.64 4.49
N THR A 37 3.84 -14.18 4.94
CA THR A 37 3.94 -15.16 6.04
C THR A 37 4.58 -14.57 7.29
N ASP A 38 5.03 -13.33 7.20
CA ASP A 38 5.58 -12.55 8.31
C ASP A 38 4.51 -11.61 8.89
N ARG A 39 4.91 -10.61 9.67
CA ARG A 39 3.97 -9.69 10.32
C ARG A 39 3.46 -8.57 9.42
N THR A 40 3.73 -8.57 8.11
CA THR A 40 3.33 -7.48 7.20
C THR A 40 1.85 -7.14 7.28
N VAL A 41 0.99 -8.15 7.15
CA VAL A 41 -0.47 -7.96 7.18
C VAL A 41 -0.96 -7.66 8.60
N GLU A 42 -0.31 -8.21 9.62
CA GLU A 42 -0.59 -7.89 11.02
C GLU A 42 -0.39 -6.39 11.28
N ILE A 43 0.79 -5.86 10.91
CA ILE A 43 1.15 -4.44 11.05
C ILE A 43 0.14 -3.54 10.32
N LEU A 44 -0.23 -3.88 9.08
CA LEU A 44 -1.22 -3.12 8.31
C LEU A 44 -2.60 -3.06 8.99
N ASN A 45 -2.98 -4.12 9.71
CA ASN A 45 -4.25 -4.18 10.45
C ASN A 45 -4.20 -3.47 11.81
N GLU A 46 -3.02 -3.08 12.31
CA GLU A 46 -2.89 -2.28 13.54
C GLU A 46 -3.34 -0.82 13.34
N TYR A 47 -3.40 -0.36 12.09
CA TYR A 47 -3.89 0.98 11.77
C TYR A 47 -5.41 1.05 11.94
N ASP A 48 -5.88 1.80 12.94
CA ASP A 48 -7.32 2.12 13.13
C ASP A 48 -7.77 3.18 12.11
N SER A 49 -7.72 2.82 10.82
CA SER A 49 -8.04 3.72 9.73
C SER A 49 -8.80 3.01 8.63
N ALA A 50 -10.03 3.46 8.39
CA ALA A 50 -10.84 3.03 7.26
C ALA A 50 -10.22 3.36 5.88
N LYS A 51 -9.07 4.08 5.85
CA LYS A 51 -8.34 4.42 4.61
C LYS A 51 -7.53 3.25 4.06
N ILE A 52 -7.08 2.31 4.89
CA ILE A 52 -6.24 1.19 4.45
C ILE A 52 -7.13 0.00 4.09
N LYS A 53 -6.96 -0.53 2.88
CA LYS A 53 -7.65 -1.73 2.40
C LYS A 53 -6.62 -2.75 1.95
N VAL A 54 -6.53 -3.84 2.70
CA VAL A 54 -5.63 -4.95 2.39
C VAL A 54 -6.39 -6.04 1.63
N HIS A 55 -5.89 -6.40 0.47
CA HIS A 55 -6.34 -7.51 -0.36
C HIS A 55 -5.24 -8.56 -0.41
N THR A 56 -5.56 -9.82 -0.10
CA THR A 56 -4.63 -10.94 -0.29
C THR A 56 -4.89 -11.61 -1.63
N VAL A 57 -3.86 -11.76 -2.45
CA VAL A 57 -3.97 -12.32 -3.80
C VAL A 57 -2.79 -13.24 -4.13
N ASP A 58 -3.01 -14.17 -5.07
CA ASP A 58 -1.89 -14.88 -5.70
C ASP A 58 -1.01 -13.91 -6.50
N TRP A 59 0.30 -14.08 -6.41
CA TRP A 59 1.25 -13.28 -7.17
C TRP A 59 1.12 -13.54 -8.68
N GLN A 60 0.82 -12.49 -9.46
CA GLN A 60 0.65 -12.57 -10.92
C GLN A 60 1.74 -11.82 -11.70
N GLY A 61 2.83 -11.44 -11.03
CA GLY A 61 3.87 -10.57 -11.58
C GLY A 61 3.57 -9.08 -11.36
N PHE A 62 4.62 -8.24 -11.42
CA PHE A 62 4.54 -6.82 -11.06
C PHE A 62 3.43 -6.07 -11.78
N ALA A 63 3.39 -6.13 -13.12
CA ALA A 63 2.42 -5.36 -13.91
C ALA A 63 0.97 -5.76 -13.61
N LYS A 64 0.69 -7.07 -13.54
CA LYS A 64 -0.69 -7.55 -13.30
C LYS A 64 -1.14 -7.25 -11.88
N THR A 65 -0.31 -7.54 -10.88
CA THR A 65 -0.67 -7.26 -9.48
C THR A 65 -0.84 -5.76 -9.23
N LYS A 66 0.04 -4.90 -9.79
CA LYS A 66 -0.13 -3.43 -9.72
C LYS A 66 -1.41 -2.96 -10.39
N ASN A 67 -1.76 -3.50 -11.56
CA ASN A 67 -3.02 -3.15 -12.24
C ASN A 67 -4.25 -3.54 -11.42
N LEU A 68 -4.24 -4.69 -10.73
CA LEU A 68 -5.35 -5.05 -9.84
C LEU A 68 -5.49 -4.07 -8.67
N ALA A 69 -4.38 -3.59 -8.11
CA ALA A 69 -4.40 -2.57 -7.06
C ALA A 69 -4.91 -1.22 -7.59
N ILE A 70 -4.52 -0.85 -8.81
CA ILE A 70 -5.02 0.33 -9.54
C ILE A 70 -6.54 0.24 -9.75
N ASP A 71 -7.05 -0.91 -10.22
CA ASP A 71 -8.48 -1.11 -10.49
C ASP A 71 -9.33 -1.09 -9.21
N ALA A 72 -8.73 -1.43 -8.07
CA ALA A 72 -9.39 -1.38 -6.76
C ALA A 72 -9.37 0.02 -6.11
N ALA A 73 -8.47 0.90 -6.56
CA ALA A 73 -8.38 2.27 -6.10
C ALA A 73 -9.54 3.13 -6.62
N LYS A 74 -9.99 4.09 -5.81
CA LYS A 74 -11.13 4.96 -6.13
C LYS A 74 -10.72 6.39 -6.47
N GLY A 75 -9.44 6.73 -6.28
CA GLY A 75 -8.90 8.06 -6.52
C GLY A 75 -8.85 8.43 -8.00
N ASP A 76 -9.00 9.72 -8.30
CA ASP A 76 -8.78 10.27 -9.64
C ASP A 76 -7.29 10.22 -10.02
N TRP A 77 -6.43 10.27 -9.00
CA TRP A 77 -4.98 10.17 -9.10
C TRP A 77 -4.50 8.97 -8.31
N ILE A 78 -3.54 8.25 -8.89
CA ILE A 78 -2.92 7.08 -8.28
C ILE A 78 -1.43 7.32 -8.13
N LEU A 79 -0.95 7.17 -6.90
CA LEU A 79 0.46 7.07 -6.58
C LEU A 79 0.80 5.59 -6.38
N SER A 80 1.66 5.02 -7.23
CA SER A 80 2.20 3.68 -7.00
C SER A 80 3.49 3.82 -6.20
N VAL A 81 3.56 3.13 -5.06
CA VAL A 81 4.76 3.09 -4.19
C VAL A 81 5.07 1.63 -3.91
N ASP A 82 6.36 1.26 -3.90
CA ASP A 82 6.75 -0.07 -3.48
C ASP A 82 6.84 -0.11 -1.94
N ALA A 83 6.53 -1.26 -1.31
CA ALA A 83 6.38 -1.36 0.15
C ALA A 83 7.69 -1.15 0.94
N ASP A 84 8.83 -1.13 0.25
CA ASP A 84 10.16 -0.82 0.75
C ASP A 84 10.61 0.63 0.47
N GLU A 85 9.73 1.46 -0.09
CA GLU A 85 10.00 2.87 -0.37
C GLU A 85 9.37 3.81 0.69
N ILE A 86 10.00 4.96 0.88
CA ILE A 86 9.52 6.02 1.77
C ILE A 86 9.27 7.29 0.95
N VAL A 87 8.03 7.78 0.99
CA VAL A 87 7.68 9.09 0.42
C VAL A 87 8.21 10.21 1.31
N THR A 88 9.13 11.00 0.78
CA THR A 88 9.72 12.12 1.52
C THR A 88 8.73 13.28 1.68
N PRO A 89 8.88 14.13 2.71
CA PRO A 89 8.02 15.29 2.91
C PRO A 89 7.98 16.25 1.70
N GLU A 90 9.07 16.38 0.95
CA GLU A 90 9.18 17.30 -0.19
C GLU A 90 8.26 16.94 -1.36
N LEU A 91 7.92 15.66 -1.52
CA LEU A 91 7.01 15.20 -2.57
C LEU A 91 5.54 15.56 -2.27
N LYS A 92 5.23 15.90 -1.01
CA LYS A 92 3.85 16.16 -0.54
C LYS A 92 3.37 17.60 -0.76
N ASN A 93 4.20 18.44 -1.40
CA ASN A 93 4.00 19.89 -1.57
C ASN A 93 3.00 20.28 -2.65
#